data_AF-A0A6N7LEA9-F1
#
_entry.id   AF-A0A6N7LEA9-F1
#
_cell.length_a   1.000
_cell.length_b   1.000
_cell.length_c   1.000
_cell.angle_alpha   90.00
_cell.angle_beta   90.00
_cell.angle_gamma   90.00
#
_symmetry.space_group_name_H-M   'P 1'
#
loop_
_entity.id
_entity.type
_entity.pdbx_description
1 polymer ?
#
loop_
_entity_poly.entity_id
_entity_poly.type
_entity_poly.pdbx_seq_one_letter_code
_entity_poly.pdbx_strand_id
1 'polypeptide(L)'
;MSVGPAAFPDRDTTAAKLSSFGEADQAFVKLLMENPEQDENLMEGLYRHLQLAAEAPLLNSLKLEKLGQWLGNEAPARLQMRLMEAARSSQHPACQAFRAGLANSGGLQRAYPKA
;
A
#
# COMPACT_ATOMS: atom_id res chain seq x y z
N MET A 1 6.92 -31.95 13.72
CA MET A 1 7.61 -31.05 12.78
C MET A 1 7.11 -29.65 13.10
N SER A 2 7.94 -28.81 13.71
CA SER A 2 7.55 -27.43 14.00
C SER A 2 7.66 -26.64 12.71
N VAL A 3 6.55 -26.13 12.20
CA VAL A 3 6.56 -25.13 11.13
C VAL A 3 7.25 -23.91 11.74
N GLY A 4 8.47 -23.60 11.28
CA GLY A 4 9.14 -22.36 11.64
C GLY A 4 8.26 -21.17 11.22
N PRO A 5 8.37 -20.00 11.88
CA PRO A 5 7.61 -18.83 11.45
C PRO A 5 7.81 -18.67 9.95
N ALA A 6 6.70 -18.60 9.20
CA ALA A 6 6.79 -18.34 7.76
C ALA A 6 7.76 -17.16 7.59
N ALA A 7 8.78 -17.30 6.75
CA ALA A 7 9.75 -16.25 6.52
C ALA A 7 9.02 -15.10 5.84
N PHE A 8 8.42 -14.24 6.66
CA PHE A 8 7.65 -13.11 6.19
C PHE A 8 8.60 -12.12 5.52
N PRO A 9 8.16 -11.51 4.40
CA PRO A 9 9.00 -10.59 3.66
C PRO A 9 9.29 -9.35 4.52
N ASP A 10 10.52 -8.86 4.46
CA ASP A 10 10.87 -7.59 5.10
C ASP A 10 10.20 -6.39 4.39
N ARG A 11 10.26 -5.23 5.03
CA ARG A 11 9.69 -3.98 4.52
C ARG A 11 10.28 -3.55 3.17
N ASP A 12 11.56 -3.83 2.91
CA ASP A 12 12.23 -3.40 1.67
C ASP A 12 11.81 -4.29 0.49
N THR A 13 11.62 -5.58 0.73
CA THR A 13 11.01 -6.52 -0.21
C THR A 13 9.59 -6.08 -0.55
N THR A 14 8.77 -5.77 0.45
CA THR A 14 7.40 -5.28 0.24
C THR A 14 7.38 -3.97 -0.53
N ALA A 15 8.27 -3.02 -0.20
CA ALA A 15 8.40 -1.76 -0.93
C ALA A 15 8.80 -1.96 -2.39
N ALA A 16 9.70 -2.92 -2.67
CA ALA A 16 10.09 -3.26 -4.04
C ALA A 16 8.92 -3.85 -4.84
N LYS A 17 8.08 -4.68 -4.21
CA LYS A 17 6.86 -5.24 -4.82
C LYS A 17 5.83 -4.16 -5.14
N LEU A 18 5.57 -3.26 -4.22
CA LEU A 18 4.72 -2.08 -4.44
C LEU A 18 5.27 -1.16 -5.54
N SER A 19 6.60 -0.97 -5.56
CA SER A 19 7.29 -0.16 -6.56
C SER A 19 7.27 -0.77 -7.95
N SER A 20 7.40 -2.09 -8.08
CA SER A 20 7.32 -2.79 -9.38
C SER A 20 5.89 -2.78 -9.91
N PHE A 21 4.91 -3.08 -9.06
CA PHE A 21 3.46 -3.05 -9.35
C PHE A 21 3.04 -3.90 -10.58
N GLY A 22 3.79 -4.96 -10.88
CA GLY A 22 3.42 -5.96 -11.89
C GLY A 22 2.38 -6.95 -11.36
N GLU A 23 1.81 -7.78 -12.24
CA GLU A 23 0.75 -8.74 -11.89
C GLU A 23 1.19 -9.73 -10.79
N ALA A 24 2.38 -10.30 -10.91
CA ALA A 24 2.93 -11.20 -9.89
C ALA A 24 3.17 -10.50 -8.54
N ASP A 25 3.55 -9.21 -8.57
CA ASP A 25 3.79 -8.43 -7.36
C ASP A 25 2.47 -8.00 -6.70
N GLN A 26 1.43 -7.73 -7.50
CA GLN A 26 0.07 -7.51 -7.01
C GLN A 26 -0.49 -8.76 -6.34
N ALA A 27 -0.29 -9.95 -6.93
CA ALA A 27 -0.69 -11.22 -6.31
C ALA A 27 0.01 -11.43 -4.95
N PHE A 28 1.30 -11.10 -4.88
CA PHE A 28 2.05 -11.12 -3.61
C PHE A 28 1.47 -10.15 -2.57
N VAL A 29 1.17 -8.90 -2.95
CA VAL A 29 0.61 -7.91 -2.02
C VAL A 29 -0.81 -8.32 -1.57
N LYS A 30 -1.61 -8.93 -2.45
CA LYS A 30 -2.92 -9.51 -2.07
C LYS A 30 -2.77 -10.58 -1.00
N LEU A 31 -1.83 -11.50 -1.16
CA LEU A 31 -1.56 -12.53 -0.15
C LEU A 31 -1.18 -11.93 1.22
N LEU A 32 -0.43 -10.82 1.25
CA LEU A 32 -0.15 -10.11 2.50
C LEU A 32 -1.43 -9.53 3.12
N MET A 33 -2.30 -8.93 2.30
CA MET A 33 -3.59 -8.39 2.76
C MET A 33 -4.58 -9.46 3.23
N GLU A 34 -4.37 -10.73 2.92
CA GLU A 34 -5.20 -11.84 3.42
C GLU A 34 -4.87 -12.18 4.89
N ASN A 35 -3.65 -11.89 5.36
CA ASN A 35 -3.22 -12.20 6.72
C ASN A 35 -3.10 -10.93 7.59
N PRO A 36 -3.99 -10.71 8.58
CA PRO A 36 -3.90 -9.57 9.50
C PRO A 36 -2.58 -9.44 10.25
N GLU A 37 -1.87 -10.54 10.51
CA GLU A 37 -0.55 -10.52 11.16
C GLU A 37 0.52 -9.82 10.29
N GLN A 38 0.25 -9.67 8.99
CA GLN A 38 1.14 -9.00 8.02
C GLN A 38 0.76 -7.55 7.76
N ASP A 39 -0.31 -7.03 8.38
CA ASP A 39 -0.75 -5.67 8.17
C ASP A 39 0.36 -4.66 8.52
N GLU A 40 1.17 -4.92 9.56
CA GLU A 40 2.30 -4.04 9.91
C GLU A 40 3.40 -4.08 8.85
N ASN A 41 3.84 -5.27 8.44
CA ASN A 41 4.86 -5.43 7.38
C ASN A 41 4.43 -4.77 6.07
N LEU A 42 3.14 -4.90 5.71
CA LEU A 42 2.58 -4.23 4.54
C LEU A 42 2.65 -2.71 4.67
N MET A 43 2.26 -2.17 5.82
CA MET A 43 2.28 -0.72 6.06
C MET A 43 3.70 -0.16 6.13
N GLU A 44 4.64 -0.84 6.79
CA GLU A 44 6.06 -0.47 6.78
C GLU A 44 6.63 -0.45 5.35
N GLY A 45 6.29 -1.46 4.54
CA GLY A 45 6.67 -1.51 3.13
C GLY A 45 6.06 -0.37 2.32
N LEU A 46 4.80 0.01 2.59
CA LEU A 46 4.16 1.15 1.95
C LEU A 46 4.83 2.48 2.32
N TYR A 47 5.11 2.71 3.61
CA TYR A 47 5.85 3.90 4.05
C TYR A 47 7.23 3.97 3.39
N ARG A 48 7.95 2.85 3.34
CA ARG A 48 9.25 2.75 2.67
C ARG A 48 9.13 3.06 1.17
N HIS A 49 8.13 2.52 0.49
CA HIS A 49 7.88 2.81 -0.92
C HIS A 49 7.60 4.30 -1.18
N LEU A 50 6.73 4.92 -0.38
CA LEU A 50 6.40 6.34 -0.51
C LEU A 50 7.61 7.24 -0.24
N GLN A 51 8.45 6.88 0.75
CA GLN A 51 9.69 7.60 1.03
C GLN A 51 10.67 7.51 -0.15
N LEU A 52 10.91 6.31 -0.68
CA LEU A 52 11.79 6.11 -1.84
C LEU A 52 11.29 6.85 -3.08
N ALA A 53 9.97 6.87 -3.30
CA ALA A 53 9.36 7.62 -4.39
C ALA A 53 9.48 9.14 -4.19
N ALA A 54 9.51 9.61 -2.94
CA ALA A 54 9.73 11.01 -2.62
C ALA A 54 11.18 11.46 -2.80
N GLU A 55 12.14 10.57 -2.57
CA GLU A 55 13.57 10.82 -2.74
C GLU A 55 14.07 10.62 -4.18
N ALA A 56 13.25 10.01 -5.04
CA ALA A 56 13.63 9.73 -6.43
C ALA A 56 13.84 11.02 -7.24
N PRO A 57 14.81 11.05 -8.19
CA PRO A 57 15.07 12.23 -9.01
C PRO A 57 13.90 12.60 -9.93
N LEU A 58 13.06 11.63 -10.27
CA LEU A 58 11.84 11.82 -11.06
C LEU A 58 10.68 11.12 -10.37
N LEU A 59 9.59 11.87 -10.15
CA LEU A 59 8.38 11.34 -9.56
C LEU A 59 7.47 10.70 -10.62
N ASN A 60 7.19 9.42 -10.46
CA ASN A 60 6.17 8.74 -11.26
C ASN A 60 4.79 8.84 -10.61
N SER A 61 4.19 10.03 -10.67
CA SER A 61 2.89 10.32 -10.05
C SER A 61 1.76 9.43 -10.57
N LEU A 62 1.73 9.13 -11.89
CA LEU A 62 0.73 8.25 -12.49
C LEU A 62 0.79 6.83 -11.91
N LYS A 63 1.99 6.29 -11.67
CA LYS A 63 2.14 4.96 -11.06
C LYS A 63 1.66 4.96 -9.61
N LEU A 64 1.98 5.99 -8.84
CA LEU A 64 1.53 6.13 -7.46
C LEU A 64 0.01 6.27 -7.35
N GLU A 65 -0.61 7.03 -8.26
CA GLU A 65 -2.06 7.15 -8.33
C GLU A 65 -2.71 5.79 -8.66
N LYS A 66 -2.19 5.07 -9.65
CA LYS A 66 -2.68 3.72 -9.98
C LYS A 66 -2.51 2.74 -8.82
N LEU A 67 -1.37 2.79 -8.12
CA LEU A 67 -1.12 1.97 -6.94
C LEU A 67 -2.12 2.30 -5.83
N GLY A 68 -2.35 3.59 -5.55
CA GLY A 68 -3.34 4.03 -4.57
C GLY A 68 -4.75 3.58 -4.91
N GLN A 69 -5.15 3.70 -6.18
CA GLN A 69 -6.48 3.25 -6.61
C GLN A 69 -6.63 1.74 -6.48
N TRP A 70 -5.61 0.98 -6.86
CA TRP A 70 -5.60 -0.47 -6.74
C TRP A 70 -5.66 -0.93 -5.28
N LEU A 71 -4.80 -0.39 -4.40
CA LEU A 71 -4.84 -0.71 -2.97
C LEU A 71 -6.19 -0.35 -2.35
N GLY A 72 -6.76 0.80 -2.69
CA GLY A 72 -8.08 1.17 -2.18
C GLY A 72 -9.21 0.25 -2.68
N ASN A 73 -9.05 -0.40 -3.83
CA ASN A 73 -10.02 -1.38 -4.35
C ASN A 73 -9.85 -2.77 -3.75
N GLU A 74 -8.62 -3.21 -3.53
CA GLU A 74 -8.30 -4.60 -3.17
C GLU A 74 -8.10 -4.78 -1.67
N ALA A 75 -7.74 -3.72 -0.93
CA ALA A 75 -7.45 -3.85 0.48
C ALA A 75 -8.72 -4.10 1.31
N PRO A 76 -8.66 -5.02 2.29
CA PRO A 76 -9.75 -5.26 3.22
C PRO A 76 -10.08 -4.00 4.02
N ALA A 77 -11.33 -3.90 4.49
CA ALA A 77 -11.84 -2.74 5.23
C ALA A 77 -10.92 -2.29 6.38
N ARG A 78 -10.34 -3.24 7.12
CA ARG A 78 -9.42 -2.98 8.25
C ARG A 78 -8.19 -2.16 7.89
N LEU A 79 -7.74 -2.19 6.63
CA LEU A 79 -6.57 -1.46 6.16
C LEU A 79 -6.91 -0.07 5.59
N GLN A 80 -8.16 0.20 5.24
CA GLN A 80 -8.55 1.41 4.49
C GLN A 80 -8.22 2.71 5.24
N MET A 81 -8.40 2.74 6.56
CA MET A 81 -7.98 3.90 7.38
C MET A 81 -6.47 4.06 7.39
N ARG A 82 -5.71 2.98 7.61
CA ARG A 82 -4.24 2.99 7.65
C ARG A 82 -3.62 3.42 6.31
N LEU A 83 -4.21 2.98 5.19
CA LEU A 83 -3.80 3.43 3.85
C LEU A 83 -3.99 4.95 3.68
N MET A 84 -5.12 5.48 4.13
CA MET A 84 -5.40 6.92 4.08
C MET A 84 -4.48 7.72 5.01
N GLU A 85 -4.10 7.18 6.17
CA GLU A 85 -3.11 7.77 7.07
C GLU A 85 -1.73 7.82 6.43
N ALA A 86 -1.26 6.72 5.84
CA ALA A 86 0.02 6.69 5.13
C ALA A 86 0.07 7.73 4.01
N ALA A 87 -1.03 7.88 3.26
CA ALA A 87 -1.18 8.88 2.21
C ALA A 87 -1.19 10.34 2.69
N ARG A 88 -1.35 10.57 4.00
CA ARG A 88 -1.35 11.90 4.65
C ARG A 88 -0.10 12.15 5.50
N SER A 89 0.83 11.20 5.54
CA SER A 89 2.05 11.29 6.36
C SER A 89 2.99 12.44 5.98
N SER A 90 2.90 12.95 4.75
CA SER A 90 3.69 14.08 4.25
C SER A 90 2.91 14.90 3.22
N GLN A 91 3.32 16.16 3.03
CA GLN A 91 2.81 17.03 1.96
C GLN A 91 3.51 16.76 0.61
N HIS A 92 4.47 15.84 0.54
CA HIS A 92 5.20 15.54 -0.69
C HIS A 92 4.27 15.11 -1.84
N PRO A 93 4.51 15.53 -3.11
CA PRO A 93 3.67 15.15 -4.24
C PRO A 93 3.49 13.63 -4.45
N ALA A 94 4.45 12.81 -3.99
CA ALA A 94 4.32 11.35 -3.96
C ALA A 94 3.14 10.87 -3.09
N CYS A 95 3.04 11.39 -1.87
CA CYS A 95 1.91 11.09 -0.98
C CYS A 95 0.60 11.65 -1.54
N GLN A 96 0.63 12.83 -2.15
CA GLN A 96 -0.55 13.42 -2.78
C GLN A 96 -1.09 12.57 -3.95
N ALA A 97 -0.22 12.10 -4.85
CA ALA A 97 -0.59 11.24 -5.97
C ALA A 97 -1.18 9.91 -5.49
N PHE A 98 -0.52 9.27 -4.51
CA PHE A 98 -1.03 8.06 -3.88
C PHE A 98 -2.42 8.27 -3.24
N ARG A 99 -2.59 9.38 -2.51
CA ARG A 99 -3.87 9.77 -1.89
C ARG A 99 -4.98 9.99 -2.92
N ALA A 100 -4.67 10.61 -4.05
CA ALA A 100 -5.63 10.82 -5.13
C ALA A 100 -6.16 9.47 -5.64
N GLY A 101 -5.27 8.50 -5.85
CA GLY A 101 -5.65 7.13 -6.19
C GLY A 101 -6.59 6.50 -5.17
N LEU A 102 -6.24 6.56 -3.88
CA LEU A 102 -7.09 6.04 -2.80
C LEU A 102 -8.47 6.70 -2.79
N ALA A 103 -8.55 8.02 -2.97
CA ALA A 103 -9.82 8.73 -3.05
C ALA A 103 -10.67 8.24 -4.24
N ASN A 104 -10.03 8.05 -5.41
CA ASN A 104 -10.69 7.57 -6.63
C ASN A 104 -11.17 6.11 -6.53
N SER A 105 -10.63 5.31 -5.61
CA SER A 105 -11.09 3.94 -5.37
C SER A 105 -12.43 3.85 -4.61
N GLY A 106 -12.78 4.90 -3.85
CA GLY A 106 -13.92 4.86 -2.92
C GLY A 106 -13.80 3.79 -1.81
N GLY A 107 -12.62 3.19 -1.60
CA GLY A 107 -12.39 2.09 -0.66
C GLY A 107 -12.77 2.43 0.78
N LEU A 108 -12.34 3.62 1.25
CA LEU A 108 -12.64 4.08 2.61
C LEU A 108 -14.14 4.29 2.84
N GLN A 109 -14.84 4.89 1.88
CA GLN A 109 -16.29 5.13 1.97
C GLN A 109 -17.08 3.82 1.96
N ARG A 110 -16.63 2.83 1.19
CA ARG A 110 -17.23 1.47 1.19
C ARG A 110 -16.99 0.74 2.50
N ALA A 111 -15.81 0.88 3.09
CA ALA A 111 -15.46 0.26 4.36
C ALA A 111 -16.18 0.91 5.56
N TYR A 112 -16.43 2.22 5.49
CA TYR A 112 -17.05 3.01 6.56
C TYR A 112 -18.15 3.92 5.99
N PRO A 113 -19.32 3.35 5.60
CA PRO A 113 -20.44 4.13 5.12
C PRO A 113 -20.96 5.05 6.23
N LYS A 114 -21.34 6.27 5.85
CA LYS A 114 -22.03 7.18 6.78
C LYS A 114 -23.41 6.61 7.10
N ALA A 115 -23.77 6.61 8.39
CA ALA A 115 -25.10 6.24 8.87
C ALA A 115 -26.17 7.24 8.43
#